data_AF-A0A380NW82-F1
#
_entry.id   AF-A0A380NW82-F1
#
_cell.length_a   1.000
_cell.length_b   1.000
_cell.length_c   1.000
_cell.angle_alpha   90.00
_cell.angle_beta   90.00
_cell.angle_gamma   90.00
#
_symmetry.space_group_name_H-M   'P 1'
#
loop_
_entity.id
_entity.type
_entity.pdbx_description
1 polymer ?
#
loop_
_entity_poly.entity_id
_entity_poly.type
_entity_poly.pdbx_seq_one_letter_code
_entity_poly.pdbx_strand_id
1 'polypeptide(L)'
;MIQITLGLFIAVFFGVKINLDSHWFMLLFVAPLLYSDAWNFPKRELWNLKGPIFGNAILLVFLTTIIGGYGIYWLIPSMPLSVAFAIAAILSPTDPVAVASIGQETKLPPALMHLVSGESLINDASGLVAFKFAIAATVSGTFSLAHATSDFLYTTLVGAVVGIVLGLLMTRLQSWLMQEQATNAVVNVVTNI
;
A
#
# COMPACT_ATOMS: atom_id res chain seq x y z
N MET A 1 2.87 18.80 3.84
CA MET A 1 4.01 19.62 3.37
C MET A 1 4.96 20.04 4.48
N ILE A 2 4.48 20.48 5.66
CA ILE A 2 5.32 20.93 6.78
C ILE A 2 6.38 19.88 7.21
N GLN A 3 6.00 18.60 7.30
CA GLN A 3 6.93 17.52 7.69
C GLN A 3 8.09 17.33 6.70
N ILE A 4 7.84 17.46 5.40
CA ILE A 4 8.88 17.35 4.36
C ILE A 4 9.84 18.53 4.46
N THR A 5 9.31 19.75 4.62
CA THR A 5 10.14 20.95 4.77
C THR A 5 11.02 20.89 6.02
N LEU A 6 10.46 20.47 7.16
CA LEU A 6 11.20 20.29 8.40
C LEU A 6 12.28 19.20 8.28
N GLY A 7 11.93 18.05 7.70
CA GLY A 7 12.89 16.96 7.49
C GLY A 7 14.06 17.38 6.60
N LEU A 8 13.76 18.09 5.50
CA LEU A 8 14.78 18.63 4.61
C LEU A 8 15.65 19.68 5.31
N PHE A 9 15.05 20.57 6.08
CA PHE A 9 15.78 21.57 6.87
C PHE A 9 16.73 20.91 7.86
N ILE A 10 16.27 19.91 8.61
CA ILE A 10 17.10 19.19 9.57
C ILE A 10 18.25 18.46 8.86
N ALA A 11 17.97 17.76 7.76
CA ALA A 11 18.99 17.01 7.01
C ALA A 11 20.08 17.93 6.45
N VAL A 12 19.70 19.08 5.89
CA VAL A 12 20.63 20.02 5.24
C VAL A 12 21.41 20.85 6.27
N PHE A 13 20.75 21.43 7.27
CA PHE A 13 21.38 22.37 8.20
C PHE A 13 22.09 21.68 9.38
N PHE A 14 21.60 20.52 9.82
CA PHE A 14 22.22 19.77 10.92
C PHE A 14 23.04 18.57 10.44
N GLY A 15 23.08 18.32 9.12
CA GLY A 15 23.86 17.23 8.53
C GLY A 15 23.41 15.83 8.96
N VAL A 16 22.17 15.70 9.43
CA VAL A 16 21.64 14.43 9.91
C VAL A 16 21.47 13.48 8.73
N LYS A 17 22.23 12.38 8.74
CA LYS A 17 22.13 11.29 7.76
C LYS A 17 21.52 10.07 8.45
N ILE A 18 20.35 9.66 8.01
CA ILE A 18 19.71 8.43 8.47
C ILE A 18 19.85 7.41 7.35
N ASN A 19 20.69 6.40 7.58
CA ASN A 19 20.77 5.24 6.69
C ASN A 19 19.60 4.32 7.03
N LEU A 20 18.46 4.56 6.38
CA LEU A 20 17.31 3.67 6.44
C LEU A 20 17.48 2.57 5.41
N ASP A 21 17.55 1.34 5.89
CA ASP A 21 17.43 0.19 5.03
C ASP A 21 15.99 0.11 4.49
N SER A 22 15.85 0.04 3.17
CA SER A 22 14.54 0.00 2.50
C SER A 22 13.68 -1.16 2.96
N HIS A 23 14.28 -2.31 3.31
CA HIS A 23 13.55 -3.48 3.80
C HIS A 23 12.88 -3.18 5.13
N TRP A 24 13.64 -2.62 6.08
CA TRP A 24 13.12 -2.24 7.39
C TRP A 24 12.10 -1.10 7.28
N PHE A 25 12.33 -0.14 6.39
CA PHE A 25 11.37 0.94 6.15
C PHE A 25 10.02 0.40 5.65
N MET A 26 10.04 -0.48 4.63
CA MET A 26 8.82 -1.10 4.11
C MET A 26 8.10 -1.92 5.19
N LEU A 27 8.85 -2.68 5.99
CA LEU A 27 8.28 -3.56 7.01
C LEU A 27 7.70 -2.81 8.22
N LEU A 28 8.34 -1.74 8.67
CA LEU A 28 7.94 -1.00 9.87
C LEU A 28 6.93 0.11 9.60
N PHE A 29 6.93 0.70 8.41
CA PHE A 29 6.06 1.84 8.08
C PHE A 29 5.01 1.48 7.04
N VAL A 30 5.44 0.97 5.88
CA VAL A 30 4.53 0.74 4.75
C VAL A 30 3.55 -0.40 5.05
N ALA A 31 4.03 -1.54 5.54
CA ALA A 31 3.15 -2.68 5.82
C ALA A 31 2.09 -2.39 6.90
N PRO A 32 2.39 -1.76 8.05
CA PRO A 32 1.37 -1.38 9.02
C PRO A 32 0.40 -0.32 8.50
N LEU A 33 0.86 0.64 7.71
CA LEU A 33 0.00 1.67 7.11
C LEU A 33 -1.01 1.03 6.16
N LEU A 34 -0.55 0.20 5.22
CA LEU A 34 -1.42 -0.54 4.29
C LEU A 34 -2.41 -1.45 5.03
N TYR A 35 -1.97 -2.10 6.12
CA TYR A 35 -2.86 -2.91 6.94
C TYR A 35 -3.95 -2.06 7.62
N SER A 36 -3.58 -0.92 8.20
CA SER A 36 -4.51 0.01 8.82
C SER A 36 -5.55 0.52 7.81
N ASP A 37 -5.12 0.91 6.61
CA ASP A 37 -6.01 1.41 5.57
C ASP A 37 -6.96 0.32 5.08
N ALA A 38 -6.45 -0.90 4.89
CA ALA A 38 -7.27 -2.06 4.52
C ALA A 38 -8.27 -2.44 5.62
N TRP A 39 -7.89 -2.31 6.90
CA TRP A 39 -8.74 -2.65 8.03
C TRP A 39 -9.92 -1.69 8.19
N ASN A 40 -9.67 -0.39 7.99
CA ASN A 40 -10.71 0.64 8.09
C ASN A 40 -11.61 0.72 6.85
N PHE A 41 -11.24 0.06 5.74
CA PHE A 41 -12.00 0.11 4.51
C PHE A 41 -13.33 -0.66 4.59
N PRO A 42 -14.47 -0.05 4.20
CA PRO A 42 -15.76 -0.71 4.29
C PRO A 42 -15.90 -1.84 3.23
N LYS A 43 -15.94 -3.09 3.71
CA LYS A 43 -15.89 -4.30 2.87
C LYS A 43 -17.02 -4.39 1.85
N ARG A 44 -18.24 -3.99 2.22
CA ARG A 44 -19.42 -4.10 1.33
C ARG A 44 -19.27 -3.21 0.10
N GLU A 45 -18.75 -2.02 0.30
CA GLU A 45 -18.50 -1.01 -0.72
C GLU A 45 -17.36 -1.47 -1.64
N LEU A 46 -16.31 -2.13 -1.11
CA LEU A 46 -15.27 -2.79 -1.92
C LEU A 46 -15.89 -3.81 -2.89
N TRP A 47 -16.77 -4.69 -2.40
CA TRP A 47 -17.40 -5.72 -3.23
C TRP A 47 -18.34 -5.17 -4.29
N ASN A 48 -19.01 -4.06 -3.99
CA ASN A 48 -19.90 -3.37 -4.92
C ASN A 48 -19.12 -2.62 -6.02
N LEU A 49 -17.96 -2.06 -5.67
CA LEU A 49 -17.12 -1.25 -6.57
C LEU A 49 -15.87 -1.98 -7.08
N LYS A 50 -15.77 -3.30 -6.90
CA LYS A 50 -14.58 -4.10 -7.26
C LYS A 50 -14.14 -3.93 -8.71
N GLY A 51 -15.07 -3.87 -9.66
CA GLY A 51 -14.72 -3.74 -11.08
C GLY A 51 -13.94 -2.45 -11.35
N PRO A 52 -14.53 -1.27 -11.07
CA PRO A 52 -13.86 0.02 -11.21
C PRO A 52 -12.59 0.15 -10.38
N ILE A 53 -12.59 -0.30 -9.12
CA ILE A 53 -11.44 -0.18 -8.21
C ILE A 53 -10.26 -0.99 -8.75
N PHE A 54 -10.45 -2.29 -9.02
CA PHE A 54 -9.36 -3.14 -9.51
C PHE A 54 -8.94 -2.75 -10.92
N GLY A 55 -9.89 -2.40 -11.79
CA GLY A 55 -9.60 -1.94 -13.15
C GLY A 55 -8.72 -0.70 -13.15
N ASN A 56 -9.14 0.36 -12.44
CA ASN A 56 -8.39 1.61 -12.41
C ASN A 56 -7.07 1.46 -11.67
N ALA A 57 -7.09 0.92 -10.46
CA ALA A 57 -5.91 0.87 -9.61
C ALA A 57 -4.81 -0.04 -10.17
N ILE A 58 -5.13 -1.10 -10.90
CA ILE A 58 -4.11 -1.95 -11.52
C ILE A 58 -3.69 -1.36 -12.86
N LEU A 59 -4.66 -1.08 -13.75
CA LEU A 59 -4.35 -0.68 -15.12
C LEU A 59 -3.66 0.68 -15.18
N LEU A 60 -4.14 1.69 -14.44
CA LEU A 60 -3.48 3.00 -14.44
C LEU A 60 -2.09 2.92 -13.83
N VAL A 61 -1.87 2.05 -12.83
CA VAL A 61 -0.54 1.91 -12.22
C VAL A 61 0.46 1.36 -13.20
N PHE A 62 0.14 0.26 -13.86
CA PHE A 62 1.02 -0.31 -14.87
C PHE A 62 1.23 0.67 -16.02
N LEU A 63 0.17 1.35 -16.47
CA LEU A 63 0.26 2.31 -17.56
C LEU A 63 1.15 3.51 -17.20
N THR A 64 0.94 4.12 -16.04
CA THR A 64 1.75 5.25 -15.56
C THR A 64 3.18 4.84 -15.25
N THR A 65 3.41 3.62 -14.74
CA THR A 65 4.74 3.07 -14.53
C THR A 65 5.48 2.88 -15.86
N ILE A 66 4.82 2.30 -16.87
CA ILE A 66 5.42 2.05 -18.19
C ILE A 66 5.72 3.38 -18.89
N ILE A 67 4.71 4.25 -19.01
CA ILE A 67 4.85 5.55 -19.68
C ILE A 67 5.87 6.41 -18.94
N GLY A 68 5.74 6.52 -17.62
CA GLY A 68 6.63 7.30 -16.77
C GLY A 68 8.06 6.77 -16.80
N GLY A 69 8.25 5.46 -16.75
CA GLY A 69 9.59 4.86 -16.78
C GLY A 69 10.29 5.05 -18.13
N TYR A 70 9.57 4.88 -19.25
CA TYR A 70 10.11 5.24 -20.56
C TYR A 70 10.37 6.75 -20.68
N GLY A 71 9.51 7.59 -20.11
CA GLY A 71 9.70 9.05 -20.07
C GLY A 71 10.96 9.45 -19.30
N ILE A 72 11.19 8.86 -18.12
CA ILE A 72 12.39 9.07 -17.32
C ILE A 72 13.63 8.58 -18.07
N TYR A 73 13.57 7.39 -18.67
CA TYR A 73 14.67 6.86 -19.46
C TYR A 73 15.00 7.73 -20.67
N TRP A 74 13.98 8.30 -21.32
CA TRP A 74 14.17 9.24 -22.43
C TRP A 74 14.86 10.53 -21.98
N LEU A 75 14.54 11.04 -20.80
CA LEU A 75 15.19 12.22 -20.22
C LEU A 75 16.61 11.93 -19.73
N ILE A 76 16.87 10.73 -19.21
CA ILE A 76 18.16 10.32 -18.65
C ILE A 76 18.56 8.94 -19.23
N PRO A 77 19.06 8.87 -20.48
CA PRO A 77 19.34 7.60 -21.15
C PRO A 77 20.46 6.77 -20.50
N SER A 78 21.30 7.39 -19.68
CA SER A 78 22.34 6.69 -18.92
C SER A 78 21.81 5.90 -17.73
N MET A 79 20.55 6.10 -17.34
CA MET A 79 19.91 5.36 -16.25
C MET A 79 19.42 3.99 -16.75
N PRO A 80 19.64 2.88 -16.02
CA PRO A 80 19.04 1.61 -16.38
C PRO A 80 17.51 1.71 -16.41
N LEU A 81 16.89 1.13 -17.45
CA LEU A 81 15.44 1.18 -17.64
C LEU A 81 14.67 0.60 -16.43
N SER A 82 15.23 -0.41 -15.76
CA SER A 82 14.68 -1.00 -14.54
C SER A 82 14.65 -0.01 -13.37
N VAL A 83 15.64 0.87 -13.25
CA VAL A 83 15.66 1.95 -12.23
C VAL A 83 14.62 3.02 -12.58
N ALA A 84 14.50 3.37 -13.87
CA ALA A 84 13.48 4.32 -14.32
C ALA A 84 12.06 3.80 -14.05
N PHE A 85 11.79 2.51 -14.29
CA PHE A 85 10.53 1.88 -13.91
C PHE A 85 10.33 1.82 -12.39
N ALA A 86 11.37 1.60 -11.59
CA ALA A 86 11.25 1.64 -10.13
C ALA A 86 10.81 3.02 -9.64
N ILE A 87 11.41 4.09 -10.18
CA ILE A 87 11.03 5.47 -9.86
C ILE A 87 9.60 5.75 -10.32
N ALA A 88 9.22 5.35 -11.53
CA ALA A 88 7.86 5.55 -12.01
C ALA A 88 6.83 4.76 -11.18
N ALA A 89 7.17 3.55 -10.75
CA ALA A 89 6.30 2.69 -9.94
C ALA A 89 6.03 3.28 -8.55
N ILE A 90 7.03 3.90 -7.90
CA ILE A 90 6.84 4.51 -6.57
C ILE A 90 6.12 5.86 -6.65
N LEU A 91 6.13 6.52 -7.81
CA LEU A 91 5.41 7.78 -8.06
C LEU A 91 4.00 7.57 -8.63
N SER A 92 3.69 6.35 -9.07
CA SER A 92 2.42 5.99 -9.69
C SER A 92 1.22 6.02 -8.71
N PRO A 93 1.39 5.61 -7.43
CA PRO A 93 0.32 5.75 -6.44
C PRO A 93 -0.20 7.16 -6.24
N THR A 94 -1.52 7.29 -6.28
CA THR A 94 -2.26 8.56 -6.16
C THR A 94 -2.76 8.75 -4.73
N ASP A 95 -2.59 9.96 -4.19
CA ASP A 95 -2.94 10.28 -2.80
C ASP A 95 -4.46 10.56 -2.66
N PRO A 96 -5.22 9.67 -1.98
CA PRO A 96 -6.66 9.84 -1.79
C PRO A 96 -6.96 10.96 -0.78
N VAL A 97 -6.01 11.32 0.09
CA VAL A 97 -6.17 12.37 1.10
C VAL A 97 -6.31 13.72 0.42
N ALA A 98 -5.54 13.97 -0.64
CA ALA A 98 -5.67 15.16 -1.46
C ALA A 98 -7.07 15.28 -2.06
N VAL A 99 -7.59 14.20 -2.66
CA VAL A 99 -8.93 14.18 -3.25
C VAL A 99 -10.03 14.29 -2.16
N ALA A 100 -9.84 13.63 -1.02
CA ALA A 100 -10.77 13.67 0.10
C ALA A 100 -10.90 15.07 0.70
N SER A 101 -9.79 15.82 0.81
CA SER A 101 -9.79 17.18 1.33
C SER A 101 -10.65 18.12 0.46
N ILE A 102 -10.50 18.04 -0.86
CA ILE A 102 -11.32 18.79 -1.83
C ILE A 102 -12.77 18.27 -1.84
N GLY A 103 -12.94 16.96 -1.71
CA GLY A 103 -14.24 16.30 -1.69
C GLY A 103 -15.13 16.70 -0.51
N GLN A 104 -14.52 16.94 0.65
CA GLN A 104 -15.23 17.45 1.84
C GLN A 104 -15.71 18.88 1.65
N GLU A 105 -14.91 19.74 1.01
CA GLU A 105 -15.32 21.11 0.68
C GLU A 105 -16.43 21.15 -0.38
N THR A 106 -16.40 20.22 -1.34
CA THR A 106 -17.32 20.16 -2.49
C THR A 106 -18.55 19.25 -2.27
N LYS A 107 -18.68 18.61 -1.10
CA LYS A 107 -19.78 17.69 -0.73
C LYS A 107 -19.94 16.52 -1.72
N LEU A 108 -18.86 15.83 -2.06
CA LEU A 108 -18.92 14.65 -2.91
C LEU A 108 -19.81 13.54 -2.29
N PRO A 109 -20.60 12.83 -3.11
CA PRO A 109 -21.34 11.66 -2.67
C PRO A 109 -20.45 10.63 -1.95
N PRO A 110 -20.92 9.99 -0.85
CA PRO A 110 -20.15 9.00 -0.10
C PRO A 110 -19.62 7.85 -0.98
N ALA A 111 -20.37 7.45 -2.00
CA ALA A 111 -19.95 6.42 -2.93
C ALA A 111 -18.68 6.78 -3.72
N LEU A 112 -18.51 8.05 -4.12
CA LEU A 112 -17.29 8.52 -4.79
C LEU A 112 -16.11 8.58 -3.82
N MET A 113 -16.37 9.00 -2.58
CA MET A 113 -15.35 8.99 -1.53
C MET A 113 -14.82 7.58 -1.24
N HIS A 114 -15.71 6.58 -1.18
CA HIS A 114 -15.32 5.19 -1.03
C HIS A 114 -14.63 4.63 -2.27
N LEU A 115 -15.04 5.05 -3.48
CA LEU A 115 -14.37 4.65 -4.71
C LEU A 115 -12.92 5.13 -4.75
N VAL A 116 -12.68 6.42 -4.49
CA VAL A 116 -11.32 7.01 -4.50
C VAL A 116 -10.44 6.40 -3.40
N SER A 117 -11.01 6.19 -2.20
CA SER A 117 -10.27 5.55 -1.11
C SER A 117 -9.91 4.09 -1.45
N GLY A 118 -10.81 3.37 -2.12
CA GLY A 118 -10.58 1.98 -2.52
C GLY A 118 -9.60 1.88 -3.68
N GLU A 119 -9.65 2.81 -4.62
CA GLU A 119 -8.68 2.95 -5.70
C GLU A 119 -7.28 3.14 -5.15
N SER A 120 -7.08 4.10 -4.23
CA SER A 120 -5.77 4.33 -3.61
C SER A 120 -5.26 3.10 -2.86
N LEU A 121 -6.10 2.42 -2.08
CA LEU A 121 -5.69 1.23 -1.33
C LEU A 121 -5.07 0.16 -2.25
N ILE A 122 -5.71 -0.11 -3.39
CA ILE A 122 -5.21 -1.07 -4.38
C ILE A 122 -4.03 -0.50 -5.17
N ASN A 123 -4.02 0.80 -5.42
CA ASN A 123 -2.96 1.49 -6.14
C ASN A 123 -1.63 1.43 -5.37
N ASP A 124 -1.64 1.75 -4.07
CA ASP A 124 -0.45 1.70 -3.21
C ASP A 124 0.16 0.29 -3.19
N ALA A 125 -0.68 -0.74 -3.07
CA ALA A 125 -0.24 -2.13 -3.14
C ALA A 125 0.35 -2.47 -4.52
N SER A 126 -0.31 -2.06 -5.60
CA SER A 126 0.13 -2.31 -6.98
C SER A 126 1.46 -1.62 -7.29
N GLY A 127 1.61 -0.35 -6.89
CA GLY A 127 2.85 0.42 -7.06
C GLY A 127 4.01 -0.17 -6.26
N LEU A 128 3.77 -0.58 -5.01
CA LEU A 128 4.78 -1.28 -4.20
C LEU A 128 5.24 -2.59 -4.85
N VAL A 129 4.31 -3.37 -5.38
CA VAL A 129 4.63 -4.62 -6.08
C VAL A 129 5.45 -4.33 -7.35
N ALA A 130 5.02 -3.38 -8.18
CA ALA A 130 5.75 -2.96 -9.38
C ALA A 130 7.16 -2.46 -9.05
N PHE A 131 7.31 -1.66 -7.99
CA PHE A 131 8.59 -1.17 -7.49
C PHE A 131 9.53 -2.32 -7.12
N LYS A 132 9.05 -3.30 -6.34
CA LYS A 132 9.86 -4.47 -5.95
C LYS A 132 10.34 -5.27 -7.15
N PHE A 133 9.50 -5.45 -8.17
CA PHE A 133 9.89 -6.13 -9.40
C PHE A 133 10.93 -5.34 -10.19
N ALA A 134 10.77 -4.03 -10.31
CA ALA A 134 11.73 -3.17 -11.00
C ALA A 134 13.11 -3.17 -10.30
N ILE A 135 13.13 -3.15 -8.96
CA ILE A 135 14.36 -3.31 -8.17
C ILE A 135 14.97 -4.69 -8.36
N ALA A 136 14.18 -5.76 -8.30
CA ALA A 136 14.66 -7.12 -8.52
C ALA A 136 15.28 -7.28 -9.92
N ALA A 137 14.64 -6.73 -10.96
CA ALA A 137 15.19 -6.72 -12.32
C ALA A 137 16.51 -5.94 -12.41
N THR A 138 16.64 -4.84 -11.65
CA THR A 138 17.88 -4.05 -11.58
C THR A 138 19.01 -4.87 -10.96
N VAL A 139 18.75 -5.56 -9.85
CA VAL A 139 19.77 -6.34 -9.13
C VAL A 139 20.16 -7.59 -9.92
N SER A 140 19.19 -8.27 -10.54
CA SER A 140 19.41 -9.50 -11.33
C SER A 140 20.05 -9.23 -12.70
N GLY A 141 20.07 -7.98 -13.17
CA GLY A 141 20.64 -7.57 -14.46
C GLY A 141 19.94 -8.13 -15.71
N THR A 142 18.91 -8.95 -15.53
CA THR A 142 18.16 -9.61 -16.60
C THR A 142 16.67 -9.42 -16.36
N PHE A 143 15.94 -9.06 -17.42
CA PHE A 143 14.49 -8.97 -17.40
C PHE A 143 13.89 -10.12 -18.20
N SER A 144 13.29 -11.08 -17.50
CA SER A 144 12.45 -12.11 -18.11
C SER A 144 11.00 -11.83 -17.77
N LEU A 145 10.22 -11.39 -18.77
CA LEU A 145 8.79 -11.11 -18.59
C LEU A 145 8.02 -12.33 -18.08
N ALA A 146 8.41 -13.53 -18.54
CA ALA A 146 7.82 -14.79 -18.09
C ALA A 146 8.08 -15.04 -16.60
N HIS A 147 9.33 -14.91 -16.14
CA HIS A 147 9.67 -15.08 -14.72
C HIS A 147 9.03 -13.98 -13.86
N ALA A 148 9.03 -12.73 -14.33
CA ALA A 148 8.39 -11.63 -13.60
C ALA A 148 6.87 -11.87 -13.43
N THR A 149 6.20 -12.37 -14.47
CA THR A 149 4.77 -12.69 -14.40
C THR A 149 4.52 -13.88 -13.47
N SER A 150 5.33 -14.94 -13.53
CA SER A 150 5.18 -16.10 -12.63
C SER A 150 5.45 -15.72 -11.18
N ASP A 151 6.50 -14.94 -10.91
CA ASP A 151 6.85 -14.48 -9.56
C ASP A 151 5.79 -13.54 -9.00
N PHE A 152 5.20 -12.68 -9.84
CA PHE A 152 4.07 -11.83 -9.47
C PHE A 152 2.87 -12.66 -9.06
N LEU A 153 2.46 -13.62 -9.89
CA LEU A 153 1.32 -14.49 -9.58
C LEU A 153 1.57 -15.31 -8.32
N TYR A 154 2.78 -15.89 -8.19
CA TYR A 154 3.17 -16.66 -7.01
C TYR A 154 3.13 -15.81 -5.73
N THR A 155 3.82 -14.66 -5.73
CA THR A 155 3.91 -13.79 -4.55
C THR A 155 2.55 -13.22 -4.18
N THR A 156 1.73 -12.85 -5.16
CA THR A 156 0.37 -12.33 -4.93
C THR A 156 -0.54 -13.40 -4.35
N LEU A 157 -0.53 -14.62 -4.91
CA LEU A 157 -1.36 -15.72 -4.42
C LEU A 157 -0.93 -16.17 -3.02
N VAL A 158 0.37 -16.38 -2.79
CA VAL A 158 0.90 -16.76 -1.47
C VAL A 158 0.61 -15.66 -0.45
N GLY A 159 0.87 -14.40 -0.79
CA GLY A 159 0.58 -13.25 0.07
C GLY A 159 -0.90 -13.14 0.41
N ALA A 160 -1.79 -13.33 -0.55
CA ALA A 160 -3.23 -13.33 -0.33
C ALA A 160 -3.67 -14.47 0.59
N VAL A 161 -3.19 -15.70 0.36
CA VAL A 161 -3.50 -16.87 1.19
C VAL A 161 -3.01 -16.66 2.62
N VAL A 162 -1.75 -16.24 2.80
CA VAL A 162 -1.17 -15.96 4.13
C VAL A 162 -1.94 -14.84 4.82
N GLY A 163 -2.27 -13.77 4.11
CA GLY A 163 -3.05 -12.66 4.64
C GLY A 163 -4.45 -13.08 5.11
N ILE A 164 -5.15 -13.92 4.34
CA ILE A 164 -6.46 -14.49 4.72
C ILE A 164 -6.32 -15.34 5.98
N VAL A 165 -5.33 -16.25 6.03
CA VAL A 165 -5.09 -17.12 7.17
C VAL A 165 -4.81 -16.31 8.43
N LEU A 166 -3.87 -15.36 8.37
CA LEU A 166 -3.53 -14.49 9.51
C LEU A 166 -4.72 -13.61 9.94
N GLY A 167 -5.48 -13.07 8.98
CA GLY A 167 -6.68 -12.29 9.27
C GLY A 167 -7.77 -13.11 9.97
N LEU A 168 -7.97 -14.36 9.57
CA LEU A 168 -8.90 -15.28 10.23
C LEU A 168 -8.42 -15.68 11.64
N LEU A 169 -7.11 -15.88 11.82
CA LEU A 169 -6.53 -16.17 13.13
C LEU A 169 -6.66 -14.97 14.07
N MET A 170 -6.36 -13.77 13.61
CA MET A 170 -6.51 -12.52 14.38
C MET A 170 -7.95 -12.29 14.80
N THR A 171 -8.92 -12.44 13.90
CA THR A 171 -10.34 -12.27 14.24
C THR A 171 -10.82 -13.34 15.22
N ARG A 172 -10.38 -14.59 15.08
CA ARG A 172 -10.65 -15.64 16.08
C ARG A 172 -10.05 -15.32 17.44
N LEU A 173 -8.79 -14.90 17.47
CA LEU A 173 -8.10 -14.54 18.70
C LEU A 173 -8.79 -13.37 19.42
N GLN A 174 -9.16 -12.33 18.68
CA GLN A 174 -9.93 -11.19 19.22
C GLN A 174 -11.28 -11.66 19.80
N SER A 175 -12.01 -12.51 19.06
CA SER A 175 -13.29 -13.03 19.55
C SER A 175 -13.14 -13.89 20.82
N TRP A 176 -12.06 -14.67 20.92
CA TRP A 176 -11.75 -15.49 22.08
C TRP A 176 -11.39 -14.63 23.30
N LEU A 177 -10.52 -13.63 23.12
CA LEU A 177 -10.16 -12.68 24.18
C LEU A 177 -11.36 -11.88 24.69
N MET A 178 -12.24 -11.44 23.79
CA MET A 178 -13.46 -10.72 24.17
C MET A 178 -14.43 -11.61 24.96
N GLN A 179 -14.51 -12.90 24.64
CA GLN A 179 -15.32 -13.86 25.40
C GLN A 179 -14.76 -14.10 26.81
N GLU A 180 -13.44 -14.26 26.96
CA GLU A 180 -12.81 -14.39 28.29
C GLU A 180 -13.00 -13.12 29.13
N GLN A 181 -12.82 -11.93 28.55
CA GLN A 181 -13.04 -10.68 29.26
C GLN A 181 -14.49 -10.50 29.69
N ALA A 182 -15.45 -10.81 28.80
CA ALA A 182 -16.87 -10.75 29.13
C ALA A 182 -17.23 -11.75 30.24
N THR A 183 -16.67 -12.97 30.19
CA THR A 183 -16.89 -14.01 31.21
C THR A 183 -16.29 -13.59 32.56
N ASN A 184 -15.06 -13.07 32.57
CA ASN A 184 -14.40 -12.60 33.79
C ASN A 184 -15.08 -11.36 34.40
N ALA A 185 -15.62 -10.48 33.57
CA ALA A 185 -16.40 -9.32 34.03
C ALA A 185 -17.70 -9.76 34.72
N VAL A 186 -18.43 -10.74 34.15
CA VAL A 186 -19.66 -11.27 34.76
C VAL A 186 -19.36 -11.99 36.07
N VAL A 187 -18.31 -12.82 36.12
CA VAL A 187 -17.93 -13.53 37.36
C VAL A 187 -17.57 -12.56 38.47
N ASN A 188 -16.76 -11.53 38.19
CA ASN A 188 -16.39 -10.52 39.19
C ASN A 188 -17.60 -9.71 39.70
N VAL A 189 -18.61 -9.46 38.88
CA VAL A 189 -19.84 -8.77 39.33
C VAL A 189 -20.69 -9.69 40.22
N VAL A 190 -20.75 -10.99 39.93
CA VAL A 190 -21.54 -11.95 40.73
C VAL A 190 -20.86 -12.33 42.04
N THR A 191 -19.53 -12.32 42.11
CA THR A 191 -18.77 -12.73 43.32
C THR A 191 -18.44 -11.58 44.27
N ASN A 192 -18.52 -10.30 43.83
CA ASN A 192 -18.35 -9.11 44.68
C ASN A 192 -19.67 -8.44 45.10
N ILE A 193 -20.80 -9.15 45.01
CA ILE A 193 -22.07 -8.79 45.67
C ILE A 193 -22.24 -9.73 46.86
#